data_AF-A0A7W1QTA3-F1
#
_entry.id   AF-A0A7W1QTA3-F1
#
_cell.length_a   1.000
_cell.length_b   1.000
_cell.length_c   1.000
_cell.angle_alpha   90.00
_cell.angle_beta   90.00
_cell.angle_gamma   90.00
#
_symmetry.space_group_name_H-M   'P 1'
#
loop_
_entity.id
_entity.type
_entity.pdbx_description
1 polymer ?
#
loop_
_entity_poly.entity_id
_entity_poly.type
_entity_poly.pdbx_seq_one_letter_code
_entity_poly.pdbx_strand_id
1 'polypeptide(L)'
;MAFYIVVHHSSDPNQLWANEWEAQTLLRTITTPKNIGVMLAEAKANGERIFVHRCAWNTFPAEICCSALVSEVHDLDKTTALIRFTDVRPVGTPPPVTPHAGQSSYDARPPE
;
A
#
# COMPACT_ATOMS: atom_id res chain seq x y z
N MET A 1 -7.73 10.45 -10.12
CA MET A 1 -7.83 9.88 -8.75
C MET A 1 -6.55 9.13 -8.50
N ALA A 2 -6.15 8.93 -7.24
CA ALA A 2 -4.96 8.19 -6.89
C ALA A 2 -5.35 6.89 -6.19
N PHE A 3 -4.59 5.83 -6.48
CA PHE A 3 -4.83 4.51 -5.91
C PHE A 3 -4.13 4.39 -4.54
N TYR A 4 -4.90 4.00 -3.53
CA TYR A 4 -4.40 3.79 -2.17
C TYR A 4 -4.47 2.31 -1.81
N ILE A 5 -3.36 1.77 -1.32
CA ILE A 5 -3.32 0.46 -0.69
C ILE A 5 -3.42 0.60 0.82
N VAL A 6 -4.26 -0.23 1.43
CA VAL A 6 -4.45 -0.26 2.88
C VAL A 6 -3.60 -1.38 3.44
N VAL A 7 -2.67 -1.02 4.31
CA VAL A 7 -1.74 -1.95 4.94
C VAL A 7 -1.85 -1.88 6.45
N HIS A 8 -1.58 -3.00 7.10
CA HIS A 8 -1.48 -3.07 8.55
C HIS A 8 -0.05 -2.73 9.00
N HIS A 9 0.07 -2.17 10.20
CA HIS A 9 1.37 -1.87 10.82
C HIS A 9 2.25 -3.13 10.92
N SER A 10 3.58 -3.00 10.78
CA SER A 10 4.56 -4.12 10.79
C SER A 10 4.42 -5.05 12.00
N SER A 11 4.00 -4.51 13.13
CA SER A 11 3.81 -5.24 14.38
C SER A 11 2.38 -5.73 14.62
N ASP A 12 1.45 -5.53 13.68
CA ASP A 12 0.07 -6.00 13.81
C ASP A 12 0.00 -7.53 13.61
N PRO A 13 -0.45 -8.31 14.59
CA PRO A 13 -0.59 -9.76 14.45
C PRO A 13 -1.64 -10.16 13.40
N ASN A 14 -2.52 -9.24 12.99
CA ASN A 14 -3.51 -9.46 11.93
C ASN A 14 -2.96 -9.10 10.54
N GLN A 15 -1.64 -8.94 10.38
CA GLN A 15 -1.05 -8.75 9.06
C GLN A 15 -1.35 -9.95 8.15
N LEU A 16 -2.21 -9.70 7.16
CA LEU A 16 -2.50 -10.66 6.11
C LEU A 16 -1.37 -10.74 5.07
N TRP A 17 -0.53 -9.70 4.99
CA TRP A 17 0.45 -9.50 3.93
C TRP A 17 1.86 -9.41 4.51
N ALA A 18 2.81 -10.04 3.82
CA ALA A 18 4.23 -9.93 4.13
C ALA A 18 4.74 -8.61 3.56
N ASN A 19 4.79 -7.60 4.43
CA ASN A 19 5.18 -6.23 4.09
C ASN A 19 6.64 -5.98 4.50
N GLU A 20 7.47 -5.60 3.54
CA GLU A 20 8.84 -5.17 3.80
C GLU A 20 8.87 -3.65 4.01
N TRP A 21 8.95 -3.26 5.29
CA TRP A 21 9.03 -1.87 5.71
C TRP A 21 10.48 -1.45 5.95
N GLU A 22 10.84 -0.29 5.42
CA GLU A 22 12.04 0.45 5.79
C GLU A 22 11.65 1.61 6.70
N ALA A 23 12.33 1.71 7.85
CA ALA A 23 12.09 2.73 8.87
C ALA A 23 10.60 2.91 9.26
N GLN A 24 9.79 1.84 9.20
CA GLN A 24 8.35 1.81 9.54
C GLN A 24 7.45 2.78 8.74
N THR A 25 8.00 3.42 7.69
CA THR A 25 7.33 4.50 6.95
C THR A 25 7.42 4.29 5.44
N LEU A 26 8.44 3.59 4.96
CA LEU A 26 8.66 3.33 3.55
C LEU A 26 8.35 1.87 3.25
N LEU A 27 7.43 1.63 2.33
CA LEU A 27 7.05 0.28 1.93
C LEU A 27 7.83 -0.09 0.67
N ARG A 28 8.73 -1.08 0.78
CA ARG A 28 9.58 -1.53 -0.33
C ARG A 28 8.92 -2.64 -1.13
N THR A 29 8.32 -3.59 -0.43
CA THR A 29 7.75 -4.78 -1.02
C THR A 29 6.49 -5.18 -0.26
N ILE A 30 5.48 -5.70 -0.95
CA ILE A 30 4.30 -6.32 -0.33
C ILE A 30 3.89 -7.58 -1.07
N THR A 31 3.32 -8.53 -0.34
CA THR A 31 2.48 -9.57 -0.95
C THR A 31 1.02 -9.14 -0.89
N THR A 32 0.30 -9.27 -2.00
CA THR A 32 -1.11 -8.91 -2.08
C THR A 32 -1.89 -10.00 -2.79
N PRO A 33 -3.22 -10.06 -2.62
CA PRO A 33 -4.02 -10.95 -3.43
C PRO A 33 -4.01 -10.48 -4.89
N LYS A 34 -4.15 -11.42 -5.83
CA LYS A 34 -3.93 -11.18 -7.25
C LYS A 34 -4.79 -10.07 -7.85
N ASN A 35 -6.01 -9.87 -7.35
CA ASN A 35 -6.87 -8.76 -7.77
C ASN A 35 -6.24 -7.38 -7.50
N ILE A 36 -5.58 -7.20 -6.35
CA ILE A 36 -4.85 -5.97 -6.03
C ILE A 36 -3.58 -5.87 -6.88
N GLY A 37 -2.90 -7.00 -7.11
CA GLY A 37 -1.75 -7.06 -8.03
C GLY A 37 -2.08 -6.59 -9.44
N VAL A 38 -3.27 -6.93 -9.97
CA VAL A 38 -3.76 -6.44 -11.27
C VAL A 38 -3.96 -4.93 -11.25
N MET A 39 -4.61 -4.37 -10.23
CA MET A 39 -4.79 -2.91 -10.10
C MET A 39 -3.44 -2.17 -10.02
N LEU A 40 -2.47 -2.73 -9.31
CA LEU A 40 -1.13 -2.17 -9.21
C LEU A 40 -0.35 -2.29 -10.53
N ALA A 41 -0.58 -3.35 -11.31
CA ALA A 41 -0.04 -3.49 -12.65
C ALA A 41 -0.64 -2.45 -13.63
N GLU A 42 -1.93 -2.14 -13.50
CA GLU A 42 -2.58 -1.05 -14.25
C GLU A 42 -2.00 0.31 -13.85
N ALA A 43 -1.86 0.60 -12.56
CA ALA A 43 -1.21 1.81 -12.08
C ALA A 43 0.23 1.94 -12.61
N LYS A 44 0.98 0.84 -12.66
CA LYS A 44 2.30 0.79 -13.31
C LYS A 44 2.22 1.16 -14.79
N ALA A 45 1.29 0.58 -15.54
CA ALA A 45 1.14 0.82 -16.97
C ALA A 45 0.78 2.28 -17.27
N ASN A 46 0.01 2.91 -16.39
CA ASN A 46 -0.37 4.33 -16.48
C ASN A 46 0.72 5.29 -15.96
N GLY A 47 1.79 4.77 -15.35
CA GLY A 47 2.81 5.60 -14.69
C GLY A 47 2.28 6.34 -13.45
N GLU A 48 1.23 5.82 -12.82
CA GLU A 48 0.57 6.43 -11.67
C GLU A 48 1.30 6.11 -10.38
N ARG A 49 1.31 7.10 -9.48
CA ARG A 49 1.82 6.93 -8.11
C ARG A 49 0.72 6.36 -7.22
N ILE A 50 1.10 5.35 -6.46
CA ILE A 50 0.25 4.73 -5.45
C ILE A 50 0.60 5.31 -4.08
N PHE A 51 -0.38 5.29 -3.18
CA PHE A 51 -0.24 5.79 -1.82
C PHE A 51 -0.48 4.67 -0.82
N VAL A 52 0.32 4.64 0.24
CA VAL A 52 0.26 3.62 1.28
C VAL A 52 -0.46 4.18 2.49
N HIS A 53 -1.69 3.73 2.70
CA HIS A 53 -2.44 3.98 3.92
C HIS A 53 -2.08 2.90 4.95
N ARG A 54 -1.45 3.29 6.06
CA ARG A 54 -1.27 2.40 7.22
C ARG A 54 -2.42 2.57 8.19
N CYS A 55 -3.10 1.48 8.53
CA CYS A 55 -4.14 1.48 9.54
C CYS A 55 -3.58 1.89 10.92
N ALA A 56 -4.44 2.50 11.74
CA ALA A 56 -4.11 2.80 13.12
C ALA A 56 -3.83 1.49 13.88
N TRP A 57 -2.74 1.48 14.66
CA TRP A 57 -2.35 0.33 15.46
C TRP A 57 -1.70 0.79 16.77
N ASN A 58 -2.31 0.41 17.90
CA ASN A 58 -1.88 0.80 19.24
C ASN A 58 -1.70 2.33 19.37
N THR A 59 -0.48 2.82 19.61
CA THR A 59 -0.14 4.25 19.72
C THR A 59 0.13 4.92 18.37
N PHE A 60 0.13 4.16 17.27
CA PHE A 60 0.37 4.69 15.93
C PHE A 60 -0.98 5.05 15.28
N PRO A 61 -1.20 6.34 14.94
CA PRO A 61 -2.41 6.74 14.22
C PRO A 61 -2.40 6.19 12.78
N ALA A 62 -3.58 6.20 12.17
CA ALA A 62 -3.72 5.93 10.74
C ALA A 62 -3.08 7.08 9.96
N GLU A 63 -2.27 6.76 8.96
CA GLU A 63 -1.52 7.76 8.19
C GLU A 63 -1.26 7.26 6.76
N ILE A 64 -1.12 8.20 5.84
CA ILE A 64 -0.50 7.93 4.54
C ILE A 64 1.01 7.99 4.75
N CYS A 65 1.63 6.82 4.93
CA CYS A 65 3.06 6.74 5.28
C CYS A 65 3.93 7.22 4.11
N CYS A 66 3.67 6.70 2.92
CA CYS A 66 4.48 6.98 1.75
C CYS A 66 3.68 6.92 0.44
N SER A 67 4.28 7.49 -0.60
CA SER A 67 3.87 7.34 -1.99
C SER A 67 4.97 6.61 -2.75
N ALA A 68 4.61 5.76 -3.70
CA ALA A 68 5.58 5.01 -4.48
C ALA A 68 5.12 4.77 -5.92
N LEU A 69 6.05 4.39 -6.77
CA LEU A 69 5.77 3.82 -8.08
C LEU A 69 5.88 2.30 -8.01
N VAL A 70 5.03 1.61 -8.76
CA VAL A 70 5.12 0.16 -8.89
C VAL A 70 6.26 -0.17 -9.84
N SER A 71 7.33 -0.77 -9.32
CA SER A 71 8.47 -1.20 -10.10
C SER A 71 8.17 -2.50 -10.82
N GLU A 72 7.73 -3.52 -10.07
CA GLU A 72 7.49 -4.86 -10.58
C GLU A 72 6.29 -5.49 -9.88
N VAL A 73 5.57 -6.31 -10.64
CA VAL A 73 4.48 -7.17 -10.17
C VAL A 73 4.88 -8.59 -10.56
N HIS A 74 5.02 -9.46 -9.56
CA HIS A 74 5.42 -10.84 -9.75
C HIS A 74 4.35 -11.77 -9.15
N ASP A 75 3.72 -12.59 -9.98
CA ASP A 75 2.77 -13.59 -9.49
C ASP A 75 3.54 -14.67 -8.72
N LEU A 76 3.29 -14.81 -7.42
CA LEU A 76 3.89 -15.87 -6.61
C LEU A 76 3.13 -17.18 -6.78
N ASP A 77 1.79 -17.11 -6.80
CA ASP A 77 0.90 -18.24 -7.01
C ASP A 77 -0.39 -17.83 -7.74
N LYS A 78 -1.41 -18.69 -7.73
CA LYS A 78 -2.71 -18.42 -8.41
C LYS A 78 -3.55 -17.33 -7.73
N THR A 79 -3.24 -17.01 -6.49
CA THR A 79 -4.01 -16.17 -5.57
C THR A 79 -3.23 -14.99 -5.03
N THR A 80 -1.89 -15.02 -5.04
CA THR A 80 -1.01 -14.00 -4.46
C THR A 80 0.03 -13.49 -5.47
N ALA A 81 0.33 -12.21 -5.35
CA ALA A 81 1.34 -11.50 -6.12
C ALA A 81 2.26 -10.70 -5.19
N LEU A 82 3.55 -10.71 -5.49
CA LEU A 82 4.56 -9.86 -4.87
C LEU A 82 4.71 -8.57 -5.68
N ILE A 83 4.63 -7.44 -5.00
CA ILE A 83 4.77 -6.11 -5.59
C ILE A 83 6.02 -5.47 -5.05
N ARG A 84 6.88 -5.00 -5.94
CA ARG A 84 8.07 -4.20 -5.61
C ARG A 84 7.81 -2.75 -5.96
N PHE A 85 8.12 -1.87 -5.02
CA PHE A 85 7.97 -0.43 -5.17
C PHE A 85 9.33 0.24 -5.44
N THR A 86 9.29 1.34 -6.19
CA THR A 86 10.43 2.22 -6.47
C THR A 86 10.02 3.68 -6.30
N ASP A 87 11.00 4.59 -6.24
CA ASP A 87 10.78 6.03 -6.01
C ASP A 87 9.83 6.31 -4.81
N VAL A 88 10.04 5.53 -3.73
CA VAL A 88 9.27 5.61 -2.48
C VAL A 88 9.61 6.92 -1.78
N ARG A 89 8.59 7.75 -1.53
CA ARG A 89 8.72 9.05 -0.86
C ARG A 89 7.84 9.08 0.38
N PRO A 90 8.36 9.51 1.54
CA PRO A 90 7.53 9.71 2.72
C PRO A 90 6.49 10.79 2.47
N VAL A 91 5.29 10.62 3.02
CA VAL A 91 4.18 11.57 2.90
C VAL A 91 3.81 12.09 4.29
N GLY A 92 3.49 11.19 5.22
CA GLY A 92 3.25 11.53 6.63
C GLY A 92 2.00 12.39 6.86
N THR A 93 0.96 12.23 6.05
CA THR A 93 -0.29 12.98 6.19
C THR A 93 -1.42 12.11 6.75
N PRO A 94 -2.42 12.68 7.43
CA PRO A 94 -3.64 11.96 7.77
C PRO A 94 -4.31 11.39 6.52
N PRO A 95 -4.91 10.19 6.59
CA PRO A 95 -5.58 9.60 5.46
C PRO A 95 -6.86 10.39 5.14
N PRO A 96 -7.17 10.61 3.84
CA PRO A 96 -8.33 11.40 3.43
C PRO A 96 -9.66 10.69 3.76
N VAL A 97 -9.62 9.37 3.94
CA VAL A 97 -10.76 8.53 4.29
C VAL A 97 -10.33 7.48 5.30
N THR A 98 -11.28 7.07 6.14
CA THR A 98 -11.13 5.88 6.98
C THR A 98 -11.60 4.66 6.18
N PRO A 99 -10.70 3.72 5.81
CA PRO A 99 -11.10 2.53 5.07
C PRO A 99 -12.06 1.69 5.92
N HIS A 100 -13.01 1.03 5.25
CA HIS A 100 -13.90 0.08 5.92
C HIS A 100 -13.12 -1.14 6.42
N ALA A 101 -13.60 -1.78 7.48
CA ALA A 101 -12.99 -3.01 7.98
C ALA A 101 -12.94 -4.07 6.87
N GLY A 102 -11.75 -4.60 6.58
CA GLY A 102 -11.51 -5.57 5.51
C GLY A 102 -11.26 -4.96 4.12
N GLN A 103 -11.23 -3.63 4.00
CA GLN A 103 -10.91 -2.95 2.74
C GLN A 103 -9.39 -2.91 2.51
N SER A 104 -8.94 -3.53 1.42
CA SER A 104 -7.52 -3.65 1.05
C SER A 104 -7.02 -2.50 0.18
N SER A 105 -7.91 -1.77 -0.48
CA SER A 105 -7.58 -0.63 -1.34
C SER A 105 -8.77 0.32 -1.54
N TYR A 106 -8.49 1.56 -1.95
CA TYR A 106 -9.49 2.54 -2.35
C TYR A 106 -8.90 3.61 -3.28
N ASP A 107 -9.77 4.30 -4.02
CA ASP A 107 -9.39 5.47 -4.82
C ASP A 107 -9.82 6.75 -4.10
N ALA A 108 -8.89 7.70 -3.95
CA ALA A 108 -9.17 9.01 -3.37
C ALA A 108 -8.41 10.12 -4.09
N ARG A 109 -8.62 11.38 -3.69
CA ARG A 109 -7.77 12.48 -4.18
C ARG A 109 -6.37 12.34 -3.53
N PRO A 110 -5.29 12.52 -4.31
CA PRO A 110 -3.94 12.54 -3.76
C PRO A 110 -3.81 13.61 -2.67
N PRO A 111 -2.94 13.43 -1.67
CA PRO A 111 -2.60 14.49 -0.74
C PRO A 111 -1.95 15.66 -1.51
N GLU A 112 -2.32 16.89 -1.18
CA GLU A 112 -1.74 18.12 -1.75
C GLU A 112 -0.29 18.36 -1.30
#